data_AF-A0A345YIZ0-F1
#
_entry.id   AF-A0A345YIZ0-F1
#
_cell.length_a   1.000
_cell.length_b   1.000
_cell.length_c   1.000
_cell.angle_alpha   90.00
_cell.angle_beta   90.00
_cell.angle_gamma   90.00
#
_symmetry.space_group_name_H-M   'P 1'
#
loop_
_entity.id
_entity.type
_entity.pdbx_description
1 polymer ?
#
loop_
_entity_poly.entity_id
_entity_poly.type
_entity_poly.pdbx_seq_one_letter_code
_entity_poly.pdbx_strand_id
1 'polypeptide(L)'
;MPFARTAPSAQTSAPAIGGDRQASTRSAAPASRRGKPLRPRFDIRLIADLLASPDGYAAYAGIGSRETPDSILATMTEIAFALEARGFTMRSGFAGGADTAFELGTSRNSLREVFAPWKGFGQNPHSKYDARRFQQIRMFEHERGYRFPPAPQRLITGDLFDRAEAMAKQYHPTWDRLPQGAQKMHTRNMGQVLGPKLDQPARFVIAWTSDGQATGGTGQAIRVADDLGIPVLNLHDADVRAEILRVLGIVMSDTSAPAAANDAGGSVTYVDGDITEDDAELLVNTVNCVGVMGKGVALAFKNRWPSIMPAYQAECRDNVLQAGGCRLFDLPDGRKWAGLATKDHWRQPSQMDWVRTGVAELARQAREAGIRTIAMTAPGCGNGGLDWAQVEPIVLKALAEFDLRLYARTTMGAR
;
A
#
# COMPACT_ATOMS: atom_id res chain seq x y z
N MET A 1 -34.19 17.11 65.34
CA MET A 1 -34.01 17.59 66.73
C MET A 1 -32.97 16.70 67.41
N PRO A 2 -32.09 17.27 68.28
CA PRO A 2 -30.63 17.39 68.05
C PRO A 2 -29.77 16.60 69.08
N PHE A 3 -28.43 16.59 69.12
CA PHE A 3 -27.32 17.45 68.59
C PHE A 3 -26.25 16.56 67.89
N ALA A 4 -25.33 16.99 67.00
CA ALA A 4 -24.49 18.19 66.81
C ALA A 4 -23.20 18.29 67.65
N ARG A 5 -22.04 18.22 66.98
CA ARG A 5 -20.77 18.91 67.34
C ARG A 5 -19.96 19.25 66.08
N THR A 6 -19.64 20.54 65.93
CA THR A 6 -18.70 21.17 64.97
C THR A 6 -17.33 21.33 65.67
N ALA A 7 -16.21 21.87 65.14
CA ALA A 7 -15.77 22.59 63.91
C ALA A 7 -14.22 22.29 63.76
N PRO A 8 -13.32 23.09 63.11
CA PRO A 8 -13.41 24.19 62.13
C PRO A 8 -12.63 23.91 60.79
N SER A 9 -13.09 24.27 59.60
CA SER A 9 -13.00 25.58 58.90
C SER A 9 -11.61 26.22 58.75
N ALA A 10 -11.11 26.31 57.52
CA ALA A 10 -10.22 27.37 57.05
C ALA A 10 -10.49 27.66 55.55
N GLN A 11 -11.28 28.71 55.28
CA GLN A 11 -11.33 29.37 53.98
C GLN A 11 -10.49 30.64 54.07
N THR A 12 -9.71 30.96 53.03
CA THR A 12 -9.15 32.29 52.84
C THR A 12 -9.72 32.91 51.57
N SER A 13 -10.19 34.14 51.71
CA SER A 13 -10.95 34.88 50.72
C SER A 13 -10.08 35.54 49.65
N ALA A 14 -10.65 35.71 48.46
CA ALA A 14 -10.15 36.66 47.48
C ALA A 14 -10.45 38.11 47.92
N PRO A 15 -9.73 39.11 47.36
CA PRO A 15 -10.27 40.43 47.11
C PRO A 15 -10.59 40.60 45.62
N ALA A 16 -11.80 41.05 45.31
CA ALA A 16 -12.18 41.53 43.98
C ALA A 16 -12.46 43.04 44.06
N ILE A 17 -11.73 43.83 43.27
CA ILE A 17 -12.15 45.18 42.85
C ILE A 17 -11.81 45.30 41.37
N GLY A 18 -12.80 45.63 40.54
CA GLY A 18 -12.66 45.74 39.09
C GLY A 18 -12.13 47.10 38.62
N GLY A 19 -11.95 47.21 37.31
CA GLY A 19 -11.60 48.46 36.65
C GLY A 19 -11.53 48.26 35.14
N ASP A 20 -12.46 48.89 34.42
CA ASP A 20 -12.52 48.87 32.96
C ASP A 20 -11.18 49.27 32.32
N ARG A 21 -10.80 48.55 31.27
CA ARG A 21 -10.09 49.11 30.12
C ARG A 21 -10.28 48.24 28.88
N GLN A 22 -11.16 48.71 28.00
CA GLN A 22 -11.21 48.24 26.61
C GLN A 22 -9.84 48.47 25.95
N ALA A 23 -9.11 47.39 25.71
CA ALA A 23 -7.92 47.42 24.86
C ALA A 23 -8.29 46.81 23.50
N SER A 24 -8.55 47.67 22.51
CA SER A 24 -8.85 47.25 21.14
C SER A 24 -7.59 46.71 20.45
N THR A 25 -7.29 45.43 20.67
CA THR A 25 -6.31 44.71 19.85
C THR A 25 -6.86 44.55 18.44
N ARG A 26 -6.50 45.49 17.57
CA ARG A 26 -6.83 45.48 16.14
C ARG A 26 -6.51 44.11 15.56
N SER A 27 -7.51 43.47 14.95
CA SER A 27 -7.31 42.31 14.10
C SER A 27 -6.35 42.69 12.97
N ALA A 28 -5.10 42.25 13.08
CA ALA A 28 -4.14 42.36 12.00
C ALA A 28 -4.53 41.32 10.94
N ALA A 29 -5.14 41.78 9.84
CA ALA A 29 -5.42 40.93 8.70
C ALA A 29 -4.14 40.20 8.26
N PRO A 30 -4.21 38.88 7.94
CA PRO A 30 -3.03 38.13 7.55
C PRO A 30 -2.46 38.72 6.25
N ALA A 31 -1.27 39.31 6.34
CA ALA A 31 -0.57 39.86 5.19
C ALA A 31 -0.39 38.77 4.12
N SER A 32 -0.61 39.13 2.85
CA SER A 32 -0.56 38.18 1.74
C SER A 32 0.83 37.53 1.66
N ARG A 33 0.91 36.23 1.98
CA ARG A 33 2.14 35.42 1.86
C ARG A 33 2.48 35.16 0.38
N ARG A 34 2.93 36.19 -0.34
CA ARG A 34 3.70 36.01 -1.58
C ARG A 34 5.10 35.54 -1.20
N GLY A 35 5.50 34.36 -1.69
CA GLY A 35 6.87 33.85 -1.57
C GLY A 35 7.31 33.47 -0.15
N LYS A 36 6.76 32.39 0.41
CA LYS A 36 7.61 31.54 1.28
C LYS A 36 8.76 31.01 0.40
N PRO A 37 10.02 31.00 0.86
CA PRO A 37 11.06 30.25 0.16
C PRO A 37 10.64 28.79 0.10
N LEU A 38 10.97 28.10 -1.01
CA LEU A 38 10.82 26.65 -1.10
C LEU A 38 11.55 26.02 0.09
N ARG A 39 10.92 25.03 0.76
CA ARG A 39 11.59 24.26 1.80
C ARG A 39 12.90 23.69 1.23
N PRO A 40 13.94 23.48 2.08
CA PRO A 40 15.14 22.78 1.64
C PRO A 40 14.77 21.45 0.99
N ARG A 41 15.53 21.07 -0.03
CA ARG A 41 15.33 19.84 -0.82
C ARG A 41 15.14 18.68 0.15
N PHE A 42 14.05 17.92 -0.03
CA PHE A 42 13.64 16.87 0.89
C PHE A 42 14.79 15.89 1.14
N ASP A 43 15.09 15.59 2.41
CA ASP A 43 16.20 14.71 2.78
C ASP A 43 15.85 13.27 2.47
N ILE A 44 16.40 12.78 1.36
CA ILE A 44 16.21 11.45 0.81
C ILE A 44 16.47 10.33 1.83
N ARG A 45 17.32 10.57 2.83
CA ARG A 45 17.65 9.60 3.90
C ARG A 45 16.46 9.27 4.79
N LEU A 46 15.45 10.15 4.85
CA LEU A 46 14.22 9.94 5.63
C LEU A 46 13.23 8.98 4.95
N ILE A 47 13.45 8.59 3.69
CA ILE A 47 12.51 7.70 2.97
C ILE A 47 12.44 6.32 3.66
N ALA A 48 13.56 5.78 4.12
CA ALA A 48 13.57 4.49 4.84
C ALA A 48 12.63 4.51 6.06
N ASP A 49 12.71 5.54 6.89
CA ASP A 49 11.88 5.69 8.10
C ASP A 49 10.41 5.96 7.78
N LEU A 50 10.12 6.75 6.74
CA LEU A 50 8.74 7.04 6.34
C LEU A 50 8.02 5.79 5.84
N LEU A 51 8.71 4.98 5.03
CA LEU A 51 8.17 3.77 4.41
C LEU A 51 8.31 2.52 5.30
N ALA A 52 8.90 2.63 6.49
CA ALA A 52 8.96 1.54 7.46
C ALA A 52 7.54 1.11 7.91
N SER A 53 7.34 -0.20 8.07
CA SER A 53 6.07 -0.79 8.50
C SER A 53 5.57 -0.14 9.80
N PRO A 54 4.32 0.32 9.87
CA PRO A 54 3.77 0.92 11.08
C PRO A 54 3.31 -0.14 12.09
N ASP A 55 3.47 0.13 13.39
CA ASP A 55 2.94 -0.70 14.49
C ASP A 55 1.40 -0.61 14.64
N GLY A 56 0.69 -0.13 13.63
CA GLY A 56 -0.74 0.17 13.68
C GLY A 56 -1.20 0.96 12.45
N TYR A 57 -2.30 1.70 12.58
CA TYR A 57 -2.82 2.51 11.47
C TYR A 57 -1.83 3.62 11.08
N ALA A 58 -1.30 3.54 9.85
CA ALA A 58 -0.69 4.67 9.17
C ALA A 58 -1.25 4.76 7.75
N ALA A 59 -1.69 5.96 7.37
CA ALA A 59 -2.15 6.24 6.01
C ALA A 59 -1.11 7.03 5.23
N TYR A 60 -1.00 6.76 3.93
CA TYR A 60 -0.32 7.63 2.98
C TYR A 60 -1.33 8.15 1.95
N ALA A 61 -1.05 9.33 1.39
CA ALA A 61 -1.85 9.86 0.30
C ALA A 61 -1.17 9.59 -1.05
N GLY A 62 -1.79 8.76 -1.88
CA GLY A 62 -1.42 8.59 -3.28
C GLY A 62 -2.22 9.58 -4.13
N ILE A 63 -1.53 10.54 -4.75
CA ILE A 63 -2.17 11.67 -5.46
C ILE A 63 -1.36 12.02 -6.70
N GLY A 64 -1.96 12.21 -7.86
CA GLY A 64 -1.18 12.67 -9.02
C GLY A 64 -2.04 13.21 -10.15
N SER A 65 -1.40 13.54 -11.26
CA SER A 65 -2.11 14.07 -12.42
C SER A 65 -2.96 12.98 -13.10
N ARG A 66 -4.04 13.41 -13.76
CA ARG A 66 -4.74 12.60 -14.77
C ARG A 66 -3.89 12.41 -16.04
N GLU A 67 -2.76 13.11 -16.16
CA GLU A 67 -1.80 13.11 -17.27
C GLU A 67 -0.46 12.45 -16.91
N THR A 68 -0.33 11.84 -15.72
CA THR A 68 0.89 11.10 -15.32
C THR A 68 1.27 10.05 -16.38
N PRO A 69 2.54 9.95 -16.82
CA PRO A 69 2.99 8.98 -17.82
C PRO A 69 2.76 7.54 -17.38
N ASP A 70 2.48 6.63 -18.33
CA ASP A 70 2.11 5.25 -18.02
C ASP A 70 3.24 4.48 -17.30
N SER A 71 4.51 4.78 -17.58
CA SER A 71 5.66 4.24 -16.83
C SER A 71 5.64 4.64 -15.35
N ILE A 72 5.28 5.90 -15.04
CA ILE A 72 5.11 6.37 -13.66
C ILE A 72 3.84 5.79 -13.03
N LEU A 73 2.79 5.52 -13.80
CA LEU A 73 1.60 4.81 -13.30
C LEU A 73 1.91 3.35 -12.93
N ALA A 74 2.73 2.66 -13.72
CA ALA A 74 3.24 1.34 -13.35
C ALA A 74 4.02 1.42 -12.04
N THR A 75 4.97 2.37 -11.92
CA THR A 75 5.72 2.63 -10.69
C THR A 75 4.80 2.90 -9.49
N MET A 76 3.75 3.73 -9.64
CA MET A 76 2.76 4.00 -8.59
C MET A 76 1.98 2.75 -8.16
N THR A 77 1.69 1.85 -9.10
CA THR A 77 0.98 0.58 -8.83
C THR A 77 1.85 -0.34 -7.98
N GLU A 78 3.12 -0.52 -8.35
CA GLU A 78 4.08 -1.35 -7.61
C GLU A 78 4.43 -0.75 -6.23
N ILE A 79 4.54 0.59 -6.14
CA ILE A 79 4.71 1.29 -4.85
C ILE A 79 3.49 1.04 -3.95
N ALA A 80 2.28 1.17 -4.46
CA ALA A 80 1.07 0.95 -3.68
C ALA A 80 0.98 -0.49 -3.15
N PHE A 81 1.38 -1.46 -3.97
CA PHE A 81 1.45 -2.88 -3.64
C PHE A 81 2.47 -3.18 -2.54
N ALA A 82 3.68 -2.62 -2.64
CA ALA A 82 4.73 -2.81 -1.63
C ALA A 82 4.45 -2.05 -0.31
N LEU A 83 3.65 -0.99 -0.35
CA LEU A 83 3.15 -0.28 0.84
C LEU A 83 1.95 -0.99 1.47
N GLU A 84 1.04 -1.54 0.66
CA GLU A 84 0.00 -2.44 1.14
C GLU A 84 0.64 -3.61 1.89
N ALA A 85 1.63 -4.29 1.31
CA ALA A 85 2.33 -5.42 1.96
C ALA A 85 2.92 -5.04 3.33
N ARG A 86 3.38 -3.79 3.51
CA ARG A 86 3.88 -3.25 4.78
C ARG A 86 2.79 -2.79 5.77
N GLY A 87 1.51 -2.89 5.41
CA GLY A 87 0.38 -2.56 6.29
C GLY A 87 -0.15 -1.12 6.20
N PHE A 88 0.27 -0.34 5.20
CA PHE A 88 -0.22 1.02 5.03
C PHE A 88 -1.65 1.09 4.47
N THR A 89 -2.43 2.05 4.96
CA THR A 89 -3.72 2.45 4.37
C THR A 89 -3.47 3.45 3.24
N MET A 90 -3.96 3.14 2.03
CA MET A 90 -3.87 4.01 0.87
C MET A 90 -5.05 4.98 0.79
N ARG A 91 -4.78 6.29 0.66
CA ARG A 91 -5.78 7.34 0.40
C ARG A 91 -5.65 7.91 -1.02
N SER A 92 -6.72 7.86 -1.83
CA SER A 92 -6.66 8.20 -3.27
C SER A 92 -7.94 8.85 -3.85
N GLY A 93 -7.87 9.34 -5.10
CA GLY A 93 -8.77 10.16 -5.92
C GLY A 93 -10.15 9.67 -6.32
N PHE A 94 -10.26 8.36 -6.58
CA PHE A 94 -11.24 7.77 -7.49
C PHE A 94 -11.22 8.34 -8.95
N ALA A 95 -10.26 9.18 -9.32
CA ALA A 95 -10.11 9.71 -10.68
C ALA A 95 -9.19 8.82 -11.55
N GLY A 96 -9.14 9.07 -12.86
CA GLY A 96 -8.16 8.43 -13.75
C GLY A 96 -6.72 8.92 -13.55
N GLY A 97 -5.76 8.20 -14.14
CA GLY A 97 -4.33 8.45 -13.98
C GLY A 97 -3.81 7.90 -12.64
N ALA A 98 -3.05 8.73 -11.92
CA ALA A 98 -2.35 8.34 -10.70
C ALA A 98 -3.27 7.74 -9.64
N ASP A 99 -4.43 8.35 -9.43
CA ASP A 99 -5.38 7.92 -8.39
C ASP A 99 -5.87 6.48 -8.62
N THR A 100 -6.11 6.10 -9.88
CA THR A 100 -6.45 4.72 -10.25
C THR A 100 -5.25 3.78 -10.12
N ALA A 101 -4.01 4.21 -10.43
CA ALA A 101 -2.83 3.36 -10.27
C ALA A 101 -2.59 2.95 -8.80
N PHE A 102 -2.69 3.89 -7.85
CA PHE A 102 -2.63 3.57 -6.42
C PHE A 102 -3.74 2.60 -5.98
N GLU A 103 -4.93 2.70 -6.57
CA GLU A 103 -6.05 1.81 -6.26
C GLU A 103 -5.88 0.40 -6.85
N LEU A 104 -5.37 0.29 -8.09
CA LEU A 104 -5.05 -1.00 -8.72
C LEU A 104 -3.95 -1.76 -7.97
N GLY A 105 -3.01 -1.05 -7.36
CA GLY A 105 -1.97 -1.64 -6.51
C GLY A 105 -2.39 -1.92 -5.07
N THR A 106 -3.64 -1.63 -4.65
CA THR A 106 -4.11 -1.92 -3.28
C THR A 106 -5.33 -2.84 -3.30
N SER A 107 -5.15 -4.10 -2.91
CA SER A 107 -6.17 -5.15 -3.00
C SER A 107 -7.15 -5.16 -1.82
N ARG A 108 -6.69 -4.95 -0.59
CA ARG A 108 -7.50 -5.09 0.64
C ARG A 108 -8.38 -3.86 0.87
N ASN A 109 -9.70 -4.04 0.84
CA ASN A 109 -10.66 -2.96 1.10
C ASN A 109 -10.49 -2.29 2.48
N SER A 110 -9.97 -3.01 3.49
CA SER A 110 -9.64 -2.48 4.81
C SER A 110 -8.51 -1.45 4.79
N LEU A 111 -7.63 -1.50 3.78
CA LEU A 111 -6.51 -0.57 3.58
C LEU A 111 -6.79 0.45 2.47
N ARG A 112 -8.06 0.66 2.08
CA ARG A 112 -8.46 1.63 1.04
C ARG A 112 -9.38 2.73 1.60
N GLU A 113 -8.93 3.97 1.46
CA GLU A 113 -9.67 5.18 1.80
C GLU A 113 -9.77 6.11 0.57
N VAL A 114 -10.67 5.76 -0.36
CA VAL A 114 -10.77 6.47 -1.64
C VAL A 114 -11.89 7.50 -1.58
N PHE A 115 -11.52 8.78 -1.71
CA PHE A 115 -12.45 9.91 -1.57
C PHE A 115 -12.97 10.35 -2.94
N ALA A 116 -14.27 10.57 -3.07
CA ALA A 116 -14.92 11.09 -4.28
C ALA A 116 -15.47 12.51 -4.07
N PRO A 117 -15.45 13.39 -5.09
CA PRO A 117 -15.86 14.79 -4.98
C PRO A 117 -17.40 14.98 -4.98
N TRP A 118 -18.15 13.99 -5.48
CA TRP A 118 -19.62 13.92 -5.44
C TRP A 118 -20.09 12.48 -5.67
N LYS A 119 -21.33 12.18 -5.28
CA LYS A 119 -21.97 10.88 -5.53
C LYS A 119 -22.05 10.60 -7.04
N GLY A 120 -21.55 9.45 -7.48
CA GLY A 120 -21.56 9.04 -8.89
C GLY A 120 -20.34 9.48 -9.70
N PHE A 121 -19.34 10.10 -9.08
CA PHE A 121 -18.03 10.31 -9.71
C PHE A 121 -17.36 8.96 -10.06
N GLY A 122 -16.62 8.89 -11.16
CA GLY A 122 -16.00 7.63 -11.60
C GLY A 122 -16.97 6.60 -12.20
N GLN A 123 -18.25 6.95 -12.42
CA GLN A 123 -19.27 6.04 -12.98
C GLN A 123 -19.64 6.35 -14.44
N ASN A 124 -19.16 7.46 -15.03
CA ASN A 124 -19.48 7.83 -16.40
C ASN A 124 -18.25 7.69 -17.32
N PRO A 125 -18.15 6.66 -18.18
CA PRO A 125 -16.98 6.44 -19.03
C PRO A 125 -16.73 7.56 -20.06
N HIS A 126 -17.70 8.45 -20.30
CA HIS A 126 -17.57 9.61 -21.18
C HIS A 126 -17.15 10.90 -20.44
N SER A 127 -17.07 10.86 -19.10
CA SER A 127 -16.56 11.96 -18.29
C SER A 127 -15.06 12.17 -18.52
N LYS A 128 -14.64 13.41 -18.73
CA LYS A 128 -13.21 13.79 -18.82
C LYS A 128 -12.38 13.48 -17.56
N TYR A 129 -13.02 13.16 -16.44
CA TYR A 129 -12.36 12.74 -15.20
C TYR A 129 -12.22 11.21 -15.10
N ASP A 130 -13.15 10.47 -15.72
CA ASP A 130 -13.35 9.04 -15.48
C ASP A 130 -12.87 8.18 -16.67
N ALA A 131 -12.86 8.72 -17.90
CA ALA A 131 -12.53 7.96 -19.11
C ALA A 131 -11.20 7.19 -19.02
N ARG A 132 -10.13 7.84 -18.51
CA ARG A 132 -8.82 7.19 -18.28
C ARG A 132 -8.89 6.10 -17.21
N ARG A 133 -9.69 6.27 -16.15
CA ARG A 133 -9.93 5.25 -15.11
C ARG A 133 -10.56 3.99 -15.71
N PHE A 134 -11.60 4.15 -16.53
CA PHE A 134 -12.24 3.02 -17.22
C PHE A 134 -11.27 2.31 -18.18
N GLN A 135 -10.37 3.03 -18.85
CA GLN A 135 -9.33 2.43 -19.69
C GLN A 135 -8.32 1.62 -18.85
N GLN A 136 -7.76 2.23 -17.79
CA GLN A 136 -6.79 1.56 -16.89
C GLN A 136 -7.38 0.29 -16.25
N ILE A 137 -8.61 0.36 -15.75
CA ILE A 137 -9.28 -0.80 -15.15
C ILE A 137 -9.45 -1.91 -16.19
N ARG A 138 -9.96 -1.62 -17.40
CA ARG A 138 -10.11 -2.65 -18.44
C ARG A 138 -8.79 -3.30 -18.85
N MET A 139 -7.71 -2.52 -18.95
CA MET A 139 -6.37 -3.06 -19.26
C MET A 139 -5.91 -4.00 -18.15
N PHE A 140 -6.00 -3.57 -16.89
CA PHE A 140 -5.63 -4.38 -15.73
C PHE A 140 -6.48 -5.66 -15.61
N GLU A 141 -7.81 -5.57 -15.80
CA GLU A 141 -8.72 -6.72 -15.77
C GLU A 141 -8.37 -7.74 -16.88
N HIS A 142 -8.02 -7.25 -18.08
CA HIS A 142 -7.58 -8.07 -19.21
C HIS A 142 -6.22 -8.73 -18.94
N GLU A 143 -5.23 -7.98 -18.46
CA GLU A 143 -3.88 -8.47 -18.14
C GLU A 143 -3.84 -9.46 -16.97
N ARG A 144 -4.74 -9.32 -15.99
CA ARG A 144 -4.79 -10.19 -14.79
C ARG A 144 -5.88 -11.26 -14.83
N GLY A 145 -6.77 -11.25 -15.82
CA GLY A 145 -7.81 -12.27 -16.00
C GLY A 145 -8.92 -12.26 -14.94
N TYR A 146 -9.11 -11.16 -14.22
CA TYR A 146 -10.15 -11.05 -13.18
C TYR A 146 -10.79 -9.66 -13.14
N ARG A 147 -12.00 -9.58 -12.57
CA ARG A 147 -12.75 -8.32 -12.40
C ARG A 147 -12.24 -7.52 -11.20
N PHE A 148 -11.77 -6.30 -11.43
CA PHE A 148 -11.24 -5.44 -10.37
C PHE A 148 -12.38 -4.86 -9.52
N PRO A 149 -12.46 -5.14 -8.20
CA PRO A 149 -13.48 -4.56 -7.32
C PRO A 149 -13.09 -3.13 -6.90
N PRO A 150 -13.79 -2.08 -7.39
CA PRO A 150 -13.46 -0.70 -7.03
C PRO A 150 -13.67 -0.44 -5.54
N ALA A 151 -12.86 0.44 -4.97
CA ALA A 151 -12.95 0.77 -3.56
C ALA A 151 -14.30 1.45 -3.22
N PRO A 152 -14.86 1.25 -2.01
CA PRO A 152 -15.98 2.04 -1.53
C PRO A 152 -15.65 3.54 -1.50
N GLN A 153 -16.45 4.35 -2.16
CA GLN A 153 -16.26 5.80 -2.20
C GLN A 153 -16.61 6.47 -0.88
N ARG A 154 -15.74 7.34 -0.39
CA ARG A 154 -15.98 8.23 0.75
C ARG A 154 -16.31 9.62 0.24
N LEU A 155 -17.43 10.19 0.70
CA LEU A 155 -17.82 11.58 0.42
C LEU A 155 -17.59 12.42 1.68
N ILE A 156 -17.05 13.62 1.50
CA ILE A 156 -17.02 14.64 2.56
C ILE A 156 -18.32 15.45 2.43
N THR A 157 -19.09 15.59 3.50
CA THR A 157 -20.45 16.17 3.49
C THR A 157 -20.74 16.99 4.74
N GLY A 158 -21.71 17.91 4.67
CA GLY A 158 -22.11 18.77 5.80
C GLY A 158 -20.96 19.66 6.27
N ASP A 159 -20.87 19.93 7.58
CA ASP A 159 -19.86 20.78 8.19
C ASP A 159 -18.40 20.38 7.84
N LEU A 160 -18.16 19.08 7.58
CA LEU A 160 -16.86 18.60 7.11
C LEU A 160 -16.56 19.05 5.67
N PHE A 161 -17.56 19.14 4.80
CA PHE A 161 -17.39 19.69 3.46
C PHE A 161 -17.05 21.17 3.54
N ASP A 162 -17.77 21.95 4.34
CA ASP A 162 -17.53 23.40 4.48
C ASP A 162 -16.14 23.69 5.06
N ARG A 163 -15.70 22.89 6.07
CA ARG A 163 -14.33 22.94 6.59
C ARG A 163 -13.29 22.57 5.54
N ALA A 164 -13.52 21.50 4.77
CA ALA A 164 -12.63 21.10 3.68
C ALA A 164 -12.56 22.14 2.57
N GLU A 165 -13.68 22.81 2.26
CA GLU A 165 -13.75 23.84 1.23
C GLU A 165 -13.03 25.12 1.67
N ALA A 166 -13.21 25.53 2.93
CA ALA A 166 -12.49 26.66 3.52
C ALA A 166 -10.96 26.43 3.49
N MET A 167 -10.49 25.23 3.86
CA MET A 167 -9.07 24.87 3.74
C MET A 167 -8.62 24.82 2.28
N ALA A 168 -9.41 24.23 1.38
CA ALA A 168 -9.05 24.17 -0.03
C ALA A 168 -8.95 25.58 -0.66
N LYS A 169 -9.86 26.49 -0.29
CA LYS A 169 -9.80 27.91 -0.66
C LYS A 169 -8.56 28.60 -0.13
N GLN A 170 -8.17 28.36 1.13
CA GLN A 170 -6.96 28.93 1.74
C GLN A 170 -5.67 28.56 0.97
N TYR A 171 -5.54 27.31 0.51
CA TYR A 171 -4.33 26.83 -0.16
C TYR A 171 -4.35 26.95 -1.70
N HIS A 172 -5.45 27.36 -2.32
CA HIS A 172 -5.54 27.46 -3.79
C HIS A 172 -5.26 28.89 -4.30
N PRO A 173 -4.33 29.09 -5.25
CA PRO A 173 -3.88 30.43 -5.66
C PRO A 173 -4.95 31.31 -6.34
N THR A 174 -5.97 30.70 -6.94
CA THR A 174 -7.01 31.40 -7.72
C THR A 174 -8.41 30.79 -7.51
N TRP A 175 -8.77 30.48 -6.26
CA TRP A 175 -10.00 29.71 -5.92
C TRP A 175 -11.28 30.23 -6.58
N ASP A 176 -11.53 31.54 -6.51
CA ASP A 176 -12.78 32.15 -6.99
C ASP A 176 -12.88 32.20 -8.54
N ARG A 177 -11.82 31.79 -9.26
CA ARG A 177 -11.82 31.60 -10.73
C ARG A 177 -12.12 30.16 -11.16
N LEU A 178 -12.18 29.22 -10.22
CA LEU A 178 -12.41 27.81 -10.53
C LEU A 178 -13.91 27.53 -10.77
N PRO A 179 -14.26 26.71 -11.78
CA PRO A 179 -15.60 26.12 -11.87
C PRO A 179 -15.92 25.27 -10.64
N GLN A 180 -17.19 25.22 -10.22
CA GLN A 180 -17.63 24.48 -9.02
C GLN A 180 -17.16 23.01 -9.00
N GLY A 181 -17.11 22.33 -10.16
CA GLY A 181 -16.58 20.97 -10.25
C GLY A 181 -15.09 20.86 -9.88
N ALA A 182 -14.27 21.86 -10.25
CA ALA A 182 -12.86 21.92 -9.87
C ALA A 182 -12.68 22.28 -8.40
N GLN A 183 -13.50 23.20 -7.86
CA GLN A 183 -13.56 23.48 -6.43
C GLN A 183 -13.83 22.19 -5.62
N LYS A 184 -14.88 21.43 -5.99
CA LYS A 184 -15.20 20.13 -5.36
C LYS A 184 -14.06 19.12 -5.44
N MET A 185 -13.34 19.04 -6.56
CA MET A 185 -12.13 18.19 -6.67
C MET A 185 -11.08 18.60 -5.62
N HIS A 186 -10.77 19.89 -5.51
CA HIS A 186 -9.79 20.40 -4.55
C HIS A 186 -10.24 20.27 -3.09
N THR A 187 -11.52 20.49 -2.78
CA THR A 187 -12.13 20.23 -1.46
C THR A 187 -11.91 18.78 -1.05
N ARG A 188 -12.18 17.83 -1.96
CA ARG A 188 -12.03 16.40 -1.71
C ARG A 188 -10.56 15.96 -1.55
N ASN A 189 -9.58 16.69 -2.08
CA ASN A 189 -8.16 16.44 -1.77
C ASN A 189 -7.84 16.62 -0.27
N MET A 190 -8.62 17.40 0.49
CA MET A 190 -8.40 17.51 1.94
C MET A 190 -8.62 16.15 2.63
N GLY A 191 -9.55 15.32 2.14
CA GLY A 191 -9.76 13.97 2.66
C GLY A 191 -8.58 13.03 2.42
N GLN A 192 -7.89 13.15 1.27
CA GLN A 192 -6.66 12.38 1.04
C GLN A 192 -5.57 12.72 2.06
N VAL A 193 -5.35 14.01 2.30
CA VAL A 193 -4.24 14.48 3.14
C VAL A 193 -4.57 14.35 4.63
N LEU A 194 -5.83 14.52 5.04
CA LEU A 194 -6.26 14.66 6.44
C LEU A 194 -7.25 13.59 6.93
N GLY A 195 -7.60 12.63 6.08
CA GLY A 195 -8.55 11.57 6.41
C GLY A 195 -10.01 12.03 6.46
N PRO A 196 -10.94 11.12 6.81
CA PRO A 196 -12.38 11.33 6.63
C PRO A 196 -13.00 12.39 7.55
N LYS A 197 -12.37 12.69 8.69
CA LYS A 197 -12.80 13.74 9.64
C LYS A 197 -11.92 14.99 9.60
N LEU A 198 -10.93 15.03 8.71
CA LEU A 198 -9.97 16.12 8.55
C LEU A 198 -9.08 16.36 9.78
N ASP A 199 -8.81 15.29 10.54
CA ASP A 199 -8.13 15.28 11.84
C ASP A 199 -6.94 14.29 11.91
N GLN A 200 -6.71 13.51 10.85
CA GLN A 200 -5.71 12.44 10.81
C GLN A 200 -4.81 12.61 9.57
N PRO A 201 -3.78 13.48 9.65
CA PRO A 201 -2.78 13.66 8.60
C PRO A 201 -2.21 12.32 8.08
N ALA A 202 -1.99 12.24 6.76
CA ALA A 202 -1.20 11.18 6.17
C ALA A 202 0.26 11.26 6.68
N ARG A 203 0.93 10.12 6.88
CA ARG A 203 2.35 10.07 7.28
C ARG A 203 3.24 10.72 6.22
N PHE A 204 2.90 10.53 4.94
CA PHE A 204 3.53 11.14 3.79
C PHE A 204 2.56 11.18 2.60
N VAL A 205 2.88 11.99 1.59
CA VAL A 205 2.21 12.03 0.29
C VAL A 205 3.16 11.46 -0.75
N ILE A 206 2.71 10.50 -1.56
CA ILE A 206 3.41 10.12 -2.80
C ILE A 206 2.70 10.79 -3.96
N ALA A 207 3.44 11.58 -4.74
CA ALA A 207 2.88 12.39 -5.81
C ALA A 207 3.64 12.32 -7.12
N TRP A 208 3.00 12.80 -8.19
CA TRP A 208 3.70 13.16 -9.43
C TRP A 208 3.10 14.44 -10.02
N THR A 209 3.98 15.36 -10.41
CA THR A 209 3.66 16.55 -11.22
C THR A 209 4.61 16.65 -12.42
N SER A 210 4.15 17.26 -13.51
CA SER A 210 4.89 17.32 -14.78
C SER A 210 6.15 18.18 -14.73
N ASP A 211 6.24 19.09 -13.76
CA ASP A 211 7.33 20.05 -13.54
C ASP A 211 8.08 19.82 -12.20
N GLY A 212 7.71 18.77 -11.44
CA GLY A 212 8.22 18.51 -10.09
C GLY A 212 7.73 19.50 -9.02
N GLN A 213 6.94 20.52 -9.38
CA GLN A 213 6.49 21.60 -8.51
C GLN A 213 5.04 21.38 -8.04
N ALA A 214 4.57 22.25 -7.15
CA ALA A 214 3.20 22.22 -6.62
C ALA A 214 2.17 22.83 -7.61
N THR A 215 2.07 22.30 -8.83
CA THR A 215 1.19 22.83 -9.90
C THR A 215 -0.01 21.92 -10.21
N GLY A 216 -0.98 22.47 -10.95
CA GLY A 216 -2.21 21.78 -11.34
C GLY A 216 -3.08 21.28 -10.17
N GLY A 217 -3.84 20.23 -10.44
CA GLY A 217 -4.74 19.58 -9.47
C GLY A 217 -4.00 19.01 -8.25
N THR A 218 -2.88 18.32 -8.52
CA THR A 218 -2.00 17.68 -7.52
C THR A 218 -1.32 18.71 -6.61
N GLY A 219 -0.92 19.86 -7.17
CA GLY A 219 -0.30 20.95 -6.45
C GLY A 219 -1.10 21.46 -5.25
N GLN A 220 -2.42 21.31 -5.26
CA GLN A 220 -3.26 21.62 -4.10
C GLN A 220 -2.90 20.76 -2.89
N ALA A 221 -2.77 19.44 -3.08
CA ALA A 221 -2.45 18.54 -1.99
C ALA A 221 -0.99 18.72 -1.53
N ILE A 222 -0.08 18.99 -2.46
CA ILE A 222 1.32 19.32 -2.15
C ILE A 222 1.41 20.58 -1.28
N ARG A 223 0.66 21.65 -1.58
CA ARG A 223 0.65 22.88 -0.76
C ARG A 223 0.08 22.66 0.65
N VAL A 224 -0.94 21.82 0.79
CA VAL A 224 -1.53 21.48 2.09
C VAL A 224 -0.55 20.65 2.92
N ALA A 225 0.06 19.63 2.30
CA ALA A 225 1.08 18.81 2.93
C ALA A 225 2.29 19.65 3.37
N ASP A 226 2.76 20.55 2.50
CA ASP A 226 3.88 21.46 2.80
C ASP A 226 3.57 22.41 3.96
N ASP A 227 2.40 23.04 4.05
CA ASP A 227 2.12 23.96 5.18
C ASP A 227 2.00 23.21 6.52
N LEU A 228 1.51 21.96 6.48
CA LEU A 228 1.38 21.07 7.64
C LEU A 228 2.65 20.28 8.00
N GLY A 229 3.71 20.37 7.18
CA GLY A 229 4.96 19.63 7.40
C GLY A 229 4.88 18.13 7.10
N ILE A 230 3.87 17.69 6.34
CA ILE A 230 3.76 16.31 5.86
C ILE A 230 4.76 16.12 4.70
N PRO A 231 5.68 15.13 4.76
CA PRO A 231 6.62 14.84 3.68
C PRO A 231 5.93 14.56 2.33
N VAL A 232 6.47 15.15 1.26
CA VAL A 232 6.00 14.95 -0.11
C VAL A 232 7.09 14.26 -0.92
N LEU A 233 6.82 13.00 -1.29
CA LEU A 233 7.66 12.17 -2.12
C LEU A 233 7.21 12.30 -3.58
N ASN A 234 7.78 13.27 -4.31
CA ASN A 234 7.40 13.53 -5.70
C ASN A 234 8.20 12.64 -6.67
N LEU A 235 7.53 11.67 -7.30
CA LEU A 235 8.08 10.72 -8.27
C LEU A 235 8.59 11.36 -9.57
N HIS A 236 8.40 12.67 -9.76
CA HIS A 236 9.10 13.43 -10.79
C HIS A 236 10.62 13.42 -10.55
N ASP A 237 11.05 13.66 -9.30
CA ASP A 237 12.46 13.63 -8.94
C ASP A 237 12.98 12.18 -9.04
N ALA A 238 14.05 11.99 -9.81
CA ALA A 238 14.59 10.68 -10.13
C ALA A 238 15.27 10.02 -8.92
N ASP A 239 15.90 10.80 -8.05
CA ASP A 239 16.59 10.31 -6.86
C ASP A 239 15.56 9.82 -5.85
N VAL A 240 14.51 10.64 -5.59
CA VAL A 240 13.37 10.26 -4.74
C VAL A 240 12.71 8.98 -5.24
N ARG A 241 12.48 8.87 -6.56
CA ARG A 241 11.89 7.67 -7.17
C ARG A 241 12.80 6.44 -7.00
N ALA A 242 14.10 6.57 -7.25
CA ALA A 242 15.06 5.48 -7.11
C ALA A 242 15.15 4.98 -5.66
N GLU A 243 15.20 5.89 -4.68
CA GLU A 243 15.27 5.52 -3.27
C GLU A 243 13.98 4.84 -2.77
N ILE A 244 12.80 5.30 -3.20
CA ILE A 244 11.54 4.61 -2.88
C ILE A 244 11.57 3.18 -3.43
N LEU A 245 11.97 2.99 -4.68
CA LEU A 245 12.07 1.66 -5.29
C LEU A 245 13.07 0.77 -4.53
N ARG A 246 14.24 1.31 -4.18
CA ARG A 246 15.28 0.62 -3.39
C ARG A 246 14.77 0.20 -2.00
N VAL A 247 14.17 1.14 -1.24
CA VAL A 247 13.64 0.89 0.10
C VAL A 247 12.47 -0.11 0.07
N LEU A 248 11.62 -0.03 -0.96
CA LEU A 248 10.48 -0.93 -1.09
C LEU A 248 10.85 -2.32 -1.62
N GLY A 249 12.03 -2.48 -2.24
CA GLY A 249 12.51 -3.72 -2.87
C GLY A 249 11.97 -3.95 -4.28
N ILE A 250 11.54 -2.88 -4.96
CA ILE A 250 10.88 -2.94 -6.27
C ILE A 250 11.92 -2.88 -7.38
N VAL A 251 12.09 -3.98 -8.10
CA VAL A 251 12.92 -4.03 -9.32
C VAL A 251 12.05 -3.70 -10.53
N MET A 252 12.16 -2.47 -11.03
CA MET A 252 11.51 -2.08 -12.29
C MET A 252 12.25 -2.73 -13.46
N SER A 253 11.58 -3.58 -14.22
CA SER A 253 12.12 -4.09 -15.49
C SER A 253 12.05 -3.00 -16.55
N ASP A 254 13.20 -2.40 -16.88
CA ASP A 254 13.29 -1.35 -17.91
C ASP A 254 12.91 -1.90 -19.29
N THR A 255 11.81 -1.40 -19.85
CA THR A 255 11.45 -1.63 -21.26
C THR A 255 12.21 -0.66 -22.17
N SER A 256 13.55 -0.68 -22.13
CA SER A 256 14.44 -0.13 -23.19
C SER A 256 15.96 -0.25 -22.94
N ALA A 257 16.42 -0.80 -21.80
CA ALA A 257 17.83 -1.13 -21.61
C ALA A 257 18.04 -2.65 -21.76
N PRO A 258 19.06 -3.14 -22.50
CA PRO A 258 19.45 -4.53 -22.39
C PRO A 258 19.88 -4.77 -20.94
N ALA A 259 19.30 -5.77 -20.29
CA ALA A 259 19.69 -6.12 -18.93
C ALA A 259 21.21 -6.31 -18.89
N ALA A 260 21.90 -5.53 -18.05
CA ALA A 260 23.28 -5.82 -17.71
C ALA A 260 23.27 -7.23 -17.12
N ALA A 261 23.88 -8.17 -17.83
CA ALA A 261 23.87 -9.56 -17.44
C ALA A 261 24.63 -9.69 -16.11
N ASN A 262 23.89 -9.96 -15.04
CA ASN A 262 24.47 -10.72 -13.95
C ASN A 262 24.61 -12.14 -14.50
N ASP A 263 25.84 -12.54 -14.83
CA ASP A 263 26.19 -13.86 -15.39
C ASP A 263 26.05 -15.02 -14.37
N ALA A 264 25.05 -14.94 -13.50
CA ALA A 264 24.69 -15.90 -12.47
C ALA A 264 23.16 -15.89 -12.27
N GLY A 265 22.42 -16.19 -13.35
CA GLY A 265 21.00 -16.58 -13.23
C GLY A 265 20.90 -17.94 -12.55
N GLY A 266 19.91 -18.10 -11.67
CA GLY A 266 19.66 -19.37 -10.99
C GLY A 266 19.19 -20.46 -11.96
N SER A 267 19.51 -21.72 -11.65
CA SER A 267 19.06 -22.87 -12.46
C SER A 267 17.59 -23.20 -12.18
N VAL A 268 16.92 -23.87 -13.12
CA VAL A 268 15.54 -24.36 -12.93
C VAL A 268 15.48 -25.82 -13.34
N THR A 269 15.10 -26.68 -12.40
CA THR A 269 14.90 -28.12 -12.59
C THR A 269 13.48 -28.50 -12.24
N TYR A 270 12.80 -29.27 -13.09
CA TYR A 270 11.51 -29.87 -12.77
C TYR A 270 11.74 -31.26 -12.16
N VAL A 271 11.08 -31.56 -11.05
CA VAL A 271 11.35 -32.73 -10.22
C VAL A 271 10.05 -33.50 -9.97
N ASP A 272 10.09 -34.81 -10.15
CA ASP A 272 9.02 -35.73 -9.71
C ASP A 272 9.38 -36.33 -8.34
N GLY A 273 8.40 -36.45 -7.44
CA GLY A 273 8.58 -37.05 -6.11
C GLY A 273 7.85 -36.31 -4.98
N ASP A 274 8.28 -36.52 -3.75
CA ASP A 274 7.82 -35.77 -2.58
C ASP A 274 8.81 -34.64 -2.23
N ILE A 275 8.33 -33.40 -2.26
CA ILE A 275 9.08 -32.19 -1.89
C ILE A 275 9.62 -32.23 -0.44
N THR A 276 9.02 -33.02 0.44
CA THR A 276 9.48 -33.16 1.84
C THR A 276 10.72 -34.06 1.99
N GLU A 277 11.19 -34.65 0.90
CA GLU A 277 12.45 -35.39 0.79
C GLU A 277 13.57 -34.58 0.08
N ASP A 278 13.26 -33.42 -0.49
CA ASP A 278 14.21 -32.54 -1.17
C ASP A 278 15.27 -31.97 -0.19
N ASP A 279 16.53 -31.86 -0.63
CA ASP A 279 17.66 -31.37 0.18
C ASP A 279 17.96 -29.86 0.08
N ALA A 280 17.14 -29.09 -0.64
CA ALA A 280 17.28 -27.63 -0.76
C ALA A 280 17.23 -26.92 0.60
N GLU A 281 17.91 -25.77 0.68
CA GLU A 281 17.99 -24.92 1.87
C GLU A 281 16.63 -24.38 2.31
N LEU A 282 15.73 -24.17 1.35
CA LEU A 282 14.35 -23.72 1.57
C LEU A 282 13.32 -24.62 0.89
N LEU A 283 12.40 -25.16 1.70
CA LEU A 283 11.24 -25.92 1.22
C LEU A 283 9.97 -25.09 1.31
N VAL A 284 9.26 -24.88 0.19
CA VAL A 284 8.06 -24.04 0.15
C VAL A 284 6.79 -24.86 0.31
N ASN A 285 5.99 -24.52 1.32
CA ASN A 285 4.70 -25.12 1.60
C ASN A 285 3.57 -24.13 1.29
N THR A 286 2.60 -24.54 0.46
CA THR A 286 1.43 -23.70 0.15
C THR A 286 0.35 -23.86 1.22
N VAL A 287 0.14 -22.82 2.03
CA VAL A 287 -0.70 -22.84 3.22
C VAL A 287 -1.95 -21.96 3.10
N ASN A 288 -2.77 -21.95 4.15
CA ASN A 288 -3.90 -21.04 4.34
C ASN A 288 -3.66 -20.16 5.57
N CYS A 289 -4.57 -19.22 5.84
CA CYS A 289 -4.43 -18.27 6.95
C CYS A 289 -5.20 -18.69 8.22
N VAL A 290 -5.74 -19.92 8.25
CA VAL A 290 -6.54 -20.43 9.38
C VAL A 290 -5.87 -21.59 10.12
N GLY A 291 -4.56 -21.76 9.99
CA GLY A 291 -3.77 -22.68 10.82
C GLY A 291 -3.99 -24.17 10.56
N VAL A 292 -4.60 -24.55 9.42
CA VAL A 292 -4.93 -25.95 9.09
C VAL A 292 -4.02 -26.48 7.98
N MET A 293 -3.41 -27.65 8.20
CA MET A 293 -2.71 -28.42 7.15
C MET A 293 -3.38 -29.80 7.03
N GLY A 294 -4.27 -29.94 6.03
CA GLY A 294 -5.21 -31.08 5.95
C GLY A 294 -5.29 -31.81 4.61
N LYS A 295 -4.61 -31.33 3.56
CA LYS A 295 -4.52 -32.01 2.24
C LYS A 295 -3.33 -31.52 1.42
N GLY A 296 -2.90 -32.32 0.43
CA GLY A 296 -1.82 -31.98 -0.50
C GLY A 296 -0.48 -31.73 0.20
N VAL A 297 0.37 -30.89 -0.40
CA VAL A 297 1.70 -30.54 0.13
C VAL A 297 1.67 -30.08 1.60
N ALA A 298 0.67 -29.30 2.01
CA ALA A 298 0.54 -28.90 3.40
C ALA A 298 0.40 -30.09 4.37
N LEU A 299 -0.36 -31.13 3.99
CA LEU A 299 -0.45 -32.33 4.81
C LEU A 299 0.87 -33.14 4.81
N ALA A 300 1.59 -33.19 3.68
CA ALA A 300 2.90 -33.83 3.61
C ALA A 300 3.89 -33.17 4.59
N PHE A 301 4.02 -31.84 4.56
CA PHE A 301 4.84 -31.08 5.51
C PHE A 301 4.43 -31.33 6.98
N LYS A 302 3.13 -31.31 7.29
CA LYS A 302 2.63 -31.61 8.64
C LYS A 302 2.97 -33.03 9.09
N ASN A 303 2.88 -34.01 8.19
CA ASN A 303 3.18 -35.41 8.50
C ASN A 303 4.70 -35.63 8.68
N ARG A 304 5.53 -34.98 7.86
CA ARG A 304 6.99 -35.07 7.92
C ARG A 304 7.57 -34.36 9.14
N TRP A 305 7.11 -33.15 9.43
CA TRP A 305 7.57 -32.32 10.55
C TRP A 305 6.39 -31.76 11.37
N PRO A 306 5.72 -32.58 12.22
CA PRO A 306 4.58 -32.13 13.02
C PRO A 306 4.86 -30.91 13.91
N SER A 307 6.13 -30.72 14.31
CA SER A 307 6.61 -29.62 15.13
C SER A 307 6.56 -28.24 14.47
N ILE A 308 6.36 -28.12 13.16
CA ILE A 308 6.21 -26.80 12.49
C ILE A 308 4.84 -26.15 12.77
N MET A 309 3.85 -26.95 13.18
CA MET A 309 2.46 -26.51 13.30
C MET A 309 2.26 -25.36 14.31
N PRO A 310 2.83 -25.34 15.53
CA PRO A 310 2.56 -24.30 16.51
C PRO A 310 2.99 -22.89 16.06
N ALA A 311 4.15 -22.77 15.41
CA ALA A 311 4.66 -21.49 14.91
C ALA A 311 3.77 -20.94 13.78
N TYR A 312 3.45 -21.78 12.79
CA TYR A 312 2.50 -21.44 11.73
C TYR A 312 1.11 -21.06 12.27
N GLN A 313 0.60 -21.80 13.26
CA GLN A 313 -0.70 -21.51 13.88
C GLN A 313 -0.71 -20.21 14.68
N ALA A 314 0.43 -19.82 15.29
CA ALA A 314 0.56 -18.52 15.92
C ALA A 314 0.46 -17.39 14.89
N GLU A 315 1.26 -17.45 13.82
CA GLU A 315 1.25 -16.45 12.73
C GLU A 315 -0.12 -16.29 12.07
N CYS A 316 -0.89 -17.38 11.92
CA CYS A 316 -2.29 -17.33 11.47
C CYS A 316 -3.22 -16.67 12.50
N ARG A 317 -3.22 -17.15 13.75
CA ARG A 317 -4.09 -16.66 14.82
C ARG A 317 -3.87 -15.17 15.11
N ASP A 318 -2.63 -14.75 15.05
CA ASP A 318 -2.19 -13.39 15.37
C ASP A 318 -2.30 -12.46 14.14
N ASN A 319 -2.89 -12.97 13.03
CA ASN A 319 -3.17 -12.28 11.76
C ASN A 319 -1.94 -11.70 11.03
N VAL A 320 -0.75 -12.23 11.32
CA VAL A 320 0.51 -11.77 10.76
C VAL A 320 0.79 -12.45 9.41
N LEU A 321 0.47 -13.74 9.28
CA LEU A 321 0.41 -14.41 7.97
C LEU A 321 -0.99 -14.26 7.38
N GLN A 322 -1.11 -13.43 6.33
CA GLN A 322 -2.36 -13.16 5.60
C GLN A 322 -2.28 -13.68 4.16
N ALA A 323 -3.41 -13.78 3.47
CA ALA A 323 -3.47 -14.32 2.12
C ALA A 323 -2.71 -13.43 1.14
N GLY A 324 -1.78 -14.02 0.38
CA GLY A 324 -0.76 -13.30 -0.38
C GLY A 324 0.54 -13.00 0.38
N GLY A 325 0.63 -13.34 1.66
CA GLY A 325 1.88 -13.28 2.41
C GLY A 325 2.75 -14.52 2.23
N CYS A 326 4.01 -14.39 2.64
CA CYS A 326 4.93 -15.50 2.87
C CYS A 326 5.61 -15.30 4.23
N ARG A 327 5.93 -16.38 4.95
CA ARG A 327 6.78 -16.33 6.15
C ARG A 327 7.76 -17.50 6.21
N LEU A 328 9.03 -17.19 6.44
CA LEU A 328 10.06 -18.17 6.77
C LEU A 328 9.93 -18.66 8.23
N PHE A 329 10.20 -19.94 8.40
CA PHE A 329 10.26 -20.67 9.66
C PHE A 329 11.44 -21.65 9.62
N ASP A 330 11.87 -22.14 10.78
CA ASP A 330 12.91 -23.17 10.87
C ASP A 330 12.32 -24.58 10.76
N LEU A 331 13.08 -25.48 10.12
CA LEU A 331 12.86 -26.92 10.14
C LEU A 331 13.69 -27.58 11.26
N PRO A 332 13.25 -28.74 11.80
CA PRO A 332 14.00 -29.45 12.86
C PRO A 332 15.41 -29.92 12.47
N ASP A 333 15.73 -29.96 11.17
CA ASP A 333 17.04 -30.34 10.63
C ASP A 333 17.99 -29.13 10.42
N GLY A 334 17.58 -27.92 10.84
CA GLY A 334 18.35 -26.69 10.74
C GLY A 334 18.17 -25.92 9.42
N ARG A 335 17.43 -26.46 8.46
CA ARG A 335 17.03 -25.75 7.22
C ARG A 335 15.83 -24.85 7.48
N LYS A 336 15.33 -24.18 6.44
CA LYS A 336 14.12 -23.35 6.52
C LYS A 336 12.97 -23.91 5.69
N TRP A 337 11.75 -23.56 6.09
CA TRP A 337 10.57 -23.72 5.26
C TRP A 337 9.77 -22.42 5.15
N ALA A 338 9.11 -22.23 4.02
CA ALA A 338 8.27 -21.07 3.76
C ALA A 338 6.78 -21.44 3.82
N GLY A 339 6.02 -20.75 4.68
CA GLY A 339 4.55 -20.76 4.63
C GLY A 339 4.06 -19.75 3.61
N LEU A 340 3.84 -20.18 2.37
CA LEU A 340 3.32 -19.35 1.27
C LEU A 340 1.78 -19.36 1.28
N ALA A 341 1.15 -18.26 1.72
CA ALA A 341 -0.28 -18.18 1.97
C ALA A 341 -1.11 -17.97 0.68
N THR A 342 -1.21 -19.02 -0.11
CA THR A 342 -2.02 -19.06 -1.36
C THR A 342 -3.52 -19.12 -1.14
N LYS A 343 -4.00 -19.12 0.11
CA LYS A 343 -5.42 -19.09 0.47
C LYS A 343 -5.66 -18.31 1.76
N ASP A 344 -6.79 -17.63 1.83
CA ASP A 344 -7.34 -17.17 3.11
C ASP A 344 -7.91 -18.37 3.91
N HIS A 345 -9.09 -18.84 3.54
CA HIS A 345 -9.69 -20.06 4.10
C HIS A 345 -9.52 -21.28 3.17
N TRP A 346 -9.17 -22.45 3.72
CA TRP A 346 -8.86 -23.67 2.93
C TRP A 346 -9.98 -24.17 1.99
N ARG A 347 -11.24 -23.81 2.30
CA ARG A 347 -12.46 -24.11 1.51
C ARG A 347 -12.58 -23.31 0.21
N GLN A 348 -11.93 -22.15 0.11
CA GLN A 348 -12.03 -21.24 -1.03
C GLN A 348 -10.97 -21.59 -2.10
N PRO A 349 -11.13 -21.20 -3.38
CA PRO A 349 -10.06 -21.28 -4.37
C PRO A 349 -8.88 -20.36 -4.01
N SER A 350 -7.76 -20.52 -4.72
CA SER A 350 -6.64 -19.58 -4.69
C SER A 350 -6.94 -18.38 -5.62
N GLN A 351 -6.16 -17.32 -5.51
CA GLN A 351 -6.23 -16.14 -6.39
C GLN A 351 -4.84 -15.85 -6.95
N MET A 352 -4.79 -15.40 -8.21
CA MET A 352 -3.52 -15.14 -8.89
C MET A 352 -2.70 -14.05 -8.18
N ASP A 353 -3.36 -13.00 -7.66
CA ASP A 353 -2.68 -11.93 -6.95
C ASP A 353 -2.08 -12.39 -5.60
N TRP A 354 -2.65 -13.41 -4.94
CA TRP A 354 -2.04 -14.05 -3.76
C TRP A 354 -0.75 -14.80 -4.10
N VAL A 355 -0.65 -15.35 -5.32
CA VAL A 355 0.60 -15.98 -5.78
C VAL A 355 1.64 -14.91 -6.13
N ARG A 356 1.25 -13.83 -6.83
CA ARG A 356 2.17 -12.71 -7.16
C ARG A 356 2.78 -12.08 -5.90
N THR A 357 1.94 -11.68 -4.95
CA THR A 357 2.35 -11.11 -3.65
C THR A 357 3.24 -12.09 -2.88
N GLY A 358 2.78 -13.33 -2.72
CA GLY A 358 3.45 -14.30 -1.87
C GLY A 358 4.81 -14.74 -2.39
N VAL A 359 4.96 -14.93 -3.71
CA VAL A 359 6.25 -15.33 -4.31
C VAL A 359 7.24 -14.16 -4.36
N ALA A 360 6.77 -12.91 -4.51
CA ALA A 360 7.63 -11.74 -4.36
C ALA A 360 8.17 -11.60 -2.92
N GLU A 361 7.31 -11.82 -1.92
CA GLU A 361 7.70 -11.79 -0.50
C GLU A 361 8.60 -12.98 -0.12
N LEU A 362 8.39 -14.16 -0.72
CA LEU A 362 9.29 -15.31 -0.65
C LEU A 362 10.70 -14.95 -1.16
N ALA A 363 10.79 -14.34 -2.35
CA ALA A 363 12.07 -13.92 -2.94
C ALA A 363 12.83 -12.96 -2.02
N ARG A 364 12.10 -11.97 -1.45
CA ARG A 364 12.66 -11.00 -0.51
C ARG A 364 13.24 -11.68 0.74
N GLN A 365 12.45 -12.51 1.42
CA GLN A 365 12.89 -13.20 2.64
C GLN A 365 14.00 -14.22 2.37
N ALA A 366 13.96 -14.94 1.24
CA ALA A 366 15.01 -15.88 0.86
C ALA A 366 16.35 -15.18 0.63
N ARG A 367 16.36 -14.04 -0.07
CA ARG A 367 17.56 -13.23 -0.29
C ARG A 367 18.15 -12.69 1.02
N GLU A 368 17.29 -12.20 1.92
CA GLU A 368 17.71 -11.70 3.25
C GLU A 368 18.27 -12.82 4.15
N ALA A 369 17.77 -14.04 4.00
CA ALA A 369 18.28 -15.22 4.70
C ALA A 369 19.53 -15.84 4.03
N GLY A 370 20.02 -15.29 2.92
CA GLY A 370 21.20 -15.79 2.19
C GLY A 370 20.97 -17.11 1.44
N ILE A 371 19.72 -17.49 1.20
CA ILE A 371 19.33 -18.76 0.58
C ILE A 371 19.68 -18.76 -0.91
N ARG A 372 20.17 -19.90 -1.40
CA ARG A 372 20.49 -20.17 -2.82
C ARG A 372 19.53 -21.16 -3.45
N THR A 373 19.15 -22.22 -2.75
CA THR A 373 18.33 -23.32 -3.29
C THR A 373 16.91 -23.31 -2.74
N ILE A 374 15.91 -23.38 -3.62
CA ILE A 374 14.49 -23.38 -3.25
C ILE A 374 13.76 -24.53 -3.95
N ALA A 375 13.14 -25.41 -3.17
CA ALA A 375 12.20 -26.41 -3.67
C ALA A 375 10.75 -25.94 -3.46
N MET A 376 9.91 -26.03 -4.49
CA MET A 376 8.50 -25.65 -4.39
C MET A 376 7.57 -26.43 -5.33
N THR A 377 6.34 -26.65 -4.89
CA THR A 377 5.23 -27.12 -5.75
C THR A 377 4.56 -25.94 -6.46
N ALA A 378 3.81 -26.19 -7.54
CA ALA A 378 3.00 -25.19 -8.24
C ALA A 378 2.02 -24.43 -7.30
N PRO A 379 2.26 -23.15 -6.95
CA PRO A 379 1.55 -22.46 -5.89
C PRO A 379 0.16 -22.01 -6.32
N GLY A 380 -0.85 -22.32 -5.49
CA GLY A 380 -2.25 -22.02 -5.81
C GLY A 380 -2.88 -22.89 -6.91
N CYS A 381 -2.10 -23.79 -7.53
CA CYS A 381 -2.60 -24.79 -8.48
C CYS A 381 -3.27 -25.97 -7.76
N GLY A 382 -3.81 -26.93 -8.54
CA GLY A 382 -4.44 -28.14 -8.02
C GLY A 382 -5.60 -27.84 -7.06
N ASN A 383 -5.36 -28.00 -5.75
CA ASN A 383 -6.33 -27.65 -4.70
C ASN A 383 -6.78 -26.18 -4.69
N GLY A 384 -5.99 -25.26 -5.26
CA GLY A 384 -6.37 -23.85 -5.40
C GLY A 384 -7.05 -23.50 -6.73
N GLY A 385 -6.98 -24.38 -7.74
CA GLY A 385 -7.67 -24.21 -9.02
C GLY A 385 -7.02 -23.26 -10.03
N LEU A 386 -5.83 -22.70 -9.75
CA LEU A 386 -5.09 -21.90 -10.74
C LEU A 386 -4.44 -22.80 -11.80
N ASP A 387 -4.37 -22.29 -13.03
CA ASP A 387 -3.67 -22.89 -14.15
C ASP A 387 -2.15 -22.67 -14.03
N TRP A 388 -1.37 -23.76 -14.05
CA TRP A 388 0.09 -23.69 -13.94
C TRP A 388 0.73 -22.94 -15.11
N ALA A 389 0.15 -22.99 -16.32
CA ALA A 389 0.65 -22.22 -17.47
C ALA A 389 0.62 -20.69 -17.26
N GLN A 390 -0.23 -20.22 -16.35
CA GLN A 390 -0.34 -18.79 -15.98
C GLN A 390 0.48 -18.45 -14.72
N VAL A 391 0.72 -19.44 -13.85
CA VAL A 391 1.47 -19.27 -12.61
C VAL A 391 2.98 -19.42 -12.83
N GLU A 392 3.41 -20.35 -13.67
CA GLU A 392 4.82 -20.66 -13.93
C GLU A 392 5.64 -19.41 -14.32
N PRO A 393 5.22 -18.53 -15.25
CA PRO A 393 6.00 -17.33 -15.58
C PRO A 393 6.15 -16.34 -14.41
N ILE A 394 5.22 -16.34 -13.46
CA ILE A 394 5.28 -15.50 -12.26
C ILE A 394 6.34 -16.05 -11.30
N VAL A 395 6.33 -17.36 -11.08
CA VAL A 395 7.31 -18.05 -10.22
C VAL A 395 8.72 -17.90 -10.79
N LEU A 396 8.91 -18.25 -12.08
CA LEU A 396 10.20 -18.17 -12.75
C LEU A 396 10.76 -16.74 -12.77
N LYS A 397 9.92 -15.72 -13.01
CA LYS A 397 10.37 -14.32 -12.98
C LYS A 397 10.74 -13.86 -11.57
N ALA A 398 9.93 -14.18 -10.56
CA ALA A 398 10.12 -13.69 -9.20
C ALA A 398 11.29 -14.35 -8.47
N LEU A 399 11.67 -15.58 -8.86
CA LEU A 399 12.74 -16.35 -8.23
C LEU A 399 13.94 -16.62 -9.15
N ALA A 400 14.14 -15.82 -10.20
CA ALA A 400 15.16 -16.04 -11.24
C ALA A 400 16.63 -16.03 -10.75
N GLU A 401 16.90 -15.60 -9.52
CA GLU A 401 18.24 -15.58 -8.90
C GLU A 401 18.55 -16.83 -8.07
N PHE A 402 17.57 -17.72 -7.84
CA PHE A 402 17.70 -18.92 -7.01
C PHE A 402 17.76 -20.19 -7.86
N ASP A 403 18.45 -21.21 -7.35
CA ASP A 403 18.40 -22.56 -7.92
C ASP A 403 17.06 -23.23 -7.54
N LEU A 404 16.15 -23.28 -8.51
CA LEU A 404 14.77 -23.75 -8.34
C LEU A 404 14.60 -25.23 -8.64
N ARG A 405 13.91 -25.92 -7.73
CA ARG A 405 13.43 -27.29 -7.90
C ARG A 405 11.90 -27.30 -7.87
N LEU A 406 11.31 -27.41 -9.04
CA LEU A 406 9.86 -27.29 -9.24
C LEU A 406 9.20 -28.66 -9.27
N TYR A 407 8.47 -28.97 -8.20
CA TYR A 407 7.58 -30.13 -8.09
C TYR A 407 6.27 -29.85 -8.84
N ALA A 408 6.39 -29.77 -10.17
CA ALA A 408 5.34 -29.45 -11.13
C ALA A 408 5.67 -30.06 -12.49
N ARG A 409 4.66 -30.21 -13.36
CA ARG A 409 4.90 -30.58 -14.76
C ARG A 409 5.34 -29.35 -15.54
N THR A 410 6.41 -29.47 -16.34
CA THR A 410 6.80 -28.40 -17.27
C THR A 410 5.67 -28.08 -18.26
N THR A 411 5.50 -26.81 -18.60
CA THR A 411 4.52 -26.38 -19.64
C THR A 411 5.11 -26.42 -21.05
N MET A 412 6.45 -26.49 -21.18
CA MET A 412 7.12 -26.65 -22.47
C MET A 412 6.81 -28.02 -23.08
N GLY A 413 5.87 -28.05 -24.01
CA GLY A 413 5.46 -29.26 -24.73
C GLY A 413 3.95 -29.48 -24.81
N ALA A 414 3.15 -28.74 -24.03
CA ALA A 414 1.69 -28.77 -24.14
C ALA A 414 1.22 -27.80 -25.24
N ARG A 415 0.99 -28.33 -26.44
CA ARG A 415 0.26 -27.67 -27.55
C ARG A 415 -0.91 -28.54 -27.99
#